data_AF-A0A2D8RNX2-F1
#
_entry.id   AF-A0A2D8RNX2-F1
#
_cell.length_a   1.000
_cell.length_b   1.000
_cell.length_c   1.000
_cell.angle_alpha   90.00
_cell.angle_beta   90.00
_cell.angle_gamma   90.00
#
_symmetry.space_group_name_H-M   'P 1'
#
loop_
_entity.id
_entity.type
_entity.pdbx_description
1 polymer ?
#
loop_
_entity_poly.entity_id
_entity_poly.type
_entity_poly.pdbx_seq_one_letter_code
_entity_poly.pdbx_strand_id
1 'polypeptide(L)' 'MCGSDIDMARAISILKDNGFDGVIVPDHTPEVTCGAPWHAGMAHALGYLRALIDVVRGFDA' A
#
# COMPACT_ATOMS: atom_id res chain seq x y z
N MET A 1 -4.64 -0.71 11.16
CA MET A 1 -4.80 -0.46 9.70
C MET A 1 -3.42 -0.26 9.10
N CYS A 2 -3.22 -0.60 7.82
CA CYS A 2 -1.98 -0.23 7.12
C CYS A 2 -1.78 1.30 7.23
N GLY A 3 -0.79 1.73 8.01
CA GLY A 3 -0.35 3.14 8.05
C GLY A 3 -0.99 4.10 9.07
N SER A 4 -1.59 3.66 10.18
CA SER A 4 -2.05 4.64 11.21
C SER A 4 -0.89 5.27 11.98
N ASP A 5 0.13 4.47 12.31
CA ASP A 5 1.27 4.88 13.15
C ASP A 5 2.63 4.72 12.43
N ILE A 6 2.59 4.21 11.19
CA ILE A 6 3.77 3.93 10.37
C ILE A 6 3.78 4.89 9.18
N ASP A 7 4.90 5.57 8.97
CA ASP A 7 5.17 6.29 7.72
C ASP A 7 5.45 5.29 6.59
N MET A 8 4.38 4.93 5.87
CA MET A 8 4.45 3.95 4.79
C MET A 8 5.25 4.42 3.58
N ALA A 9 5.31 5.73 3.32
CA ALA A 9 6.11 6.30 2.24
C ALA A 9 7.61 6.10 2.53
N ARG A 10 8.02 6.39 3.77
CA ARG A 10 9.39 6.11 4.23
C ARG A 10 9.72 4.63 4.20
N ALA A 11 8.81 3.76 4.63
CA ALA A 11 9.03 2.31 4.59
C ALA A 11 9.27 1.80 3.17
N ILE A 12 8.46 2.22 2.20
CA ILE A 12 8.61 1.84 0.79
C ILE A 12 9.90 2.43 0.19
N SER A 13 10.27 3.66 0.56
CA SER A 13 11.55 4.26 0.18
C SER A 13 12.74 3.41 0.64
N ILE A 14 12.75 2.97 1.90
CA ILE A 14 13.81 2.10 2.43
C ILE A 14 13.87 0.77 1.66
N LEU A 15 12.72 0.16 1.34
CA LEU A 15 12.69 -1.07 0.54
C LEU A 15 13.31 -0.86 -0.84
N LYS A 16 12.96 0.25 -1.52
CA LYS A 16 13.54 0.63 -2.81
C LYS A 16 15.05 0.85 -2.71
N ASP A 17 15.51 1.61 -1.72
CA ASP A 17 16.92 1.96 -1.54
C ASP A 17 17.80 0.73 -1.25
N ASN A 18 17.20 -0.35 -0.70
CA ASN A 18 17.86 -1.63 -0.48
C ASN A 18 17.68 -2.62 -1.64
N GLY A 19 17.11 -2.19 -2.78
CA GLY A 19 16.97 -3.04 -3.97
C GLY A 19 15.95 -4.17 -3.82
N PHE A 20 14.93 -3.99 -2.98
CA PHE A 20 13.85 -4.97 -2.84
C PHE A 20 13.01 -5.07 -4.13
N ASP A 21 12.99 -6.25 -4.73
CA ASP A 21 12.23 -6.56 -5.97
C ASP A 21 11.13 -7.63 -5.73
N GLY A 22 10.78 -7.86 -4.47
CA GLY A 22 9.76 -8.84 -4.09
C GLY A 22 8.32 -8.30 -4.18
N VAL A 23 7.37 -9.19 -3.88
CA VAL A 23 5.95 -8.84 -3.80
C VAL A 23 5.63 -8.17 -2.46
N ILE A 24 4.85 -7.09 -2.50
CA ILE A 24 4.29 -6.43 -1.32
C ILE A 24 2.81 -6.81 -1.22
N VAL A 25 2.40 -7.39 -0.10
CA VAL A 25 1.03 -7.85 0.14
C VAL A 25 0.44 -7.09 1.34
N PRO A 26 -0.74 -6.47 1.20
CA PRO A 26 -1.46 -5.93 2.35
C PRO A 26 -1.98 -7.08 3.23
N ASP A 27 -1.81 -6.94 4.54
CA ASP A 27 -2.23 -7.94 5.53
C ASP A 27 -3.63 -7.59 6.08
N HIS A 28 -3.70 -6.60 6.97
CA HIS A 28 -4.95 -6.13 7.57
C HIS A 28 -5.55 -4.93 6.81
N THR A 29 -6.77 -5.10 6.32
CA THR A 29 -7.48 -4.11 5.50
C THR A 29 -8.68 -3.55 6.25
N PRO A 30 -9.12 -2.31 5.95
CA PRO A 30 -10.29 -1.73 6.60
C PRO A 30 -11.55 -2.56 6.28
N GLU A 31 -12.41 -2.67 7.27
CA GLU A 31 -13.78 -3.15 7.04
C GLU A 31 -14.58 -2.04 6.35
N VAL A 32 -15.16 -2.38 5.19
CA VAL A 32 -15.96 -1.43 4.40
C VAL A 32 -17.39 -1.93 4.37
N THR A 33 -18.34 -1.08 4.75
CA THR A 33 -19.77 -1.39 4.67
C THR A 33 -20.23 -1.38 3.21
N CYS A 34 -20.24 -2.55 2.57
CA CYS A 34 -20.72 -2.74 1.20
C CYS A 34 -21.14 -4.20 0.94
N GLY A 35 -21.56 -4.52 -0.28
CA GLY A 35 -21.96 -5.89 -0.66
C GLY A 35 -20.82 -6.91 -0.72
N ALA A 36 -19.56 -6.46 -0.69
CA ALA A 36 -18.38 -7.32 -0.67
C ALA A 36 -17.26 -6.70 0.20
N PRO A 37 -17.43 -6.68 1.54
CA PRO A 37 -16.56 -5.91 2.46
C PRO A 37 -15.07 -6.20 2.32
N TRP A 38 -14.69 -7.49 2.28
CA TRP A 38 -13.30 -7.91 2.18
C TRP A 38 -12.65 -7.48 0.85
N HIS A 39 -13.35 -7.68 -0.27
CA HIS A 39 -12.84 -7.30 -1.60
C HIS A 39 -12.65 -5.78 -1.69
N ALA A 40 -13.59 -5.00 -1.16
CA ALA A 40 -13.50 -3.55 -1.14
C ALA A 40 -12.35 -3.04 -0.26
N GLY A 41 -12.20 -3.60 0.96
CA GLY A 41 -11.09 -3.27 1.86
C GLY A 41 -9.73 -3.61 1.25
N MET A 42 -9.63 -4.77 0.61
CA MET A 42 -8.42 -5.22 -0.09
C MET A 42 -8.08 -4.31 -1.28
N ALA A 43 -9.06 -3.99 -2.12
CA ALA A 43 -8.87 -3.07 -3.25
C ALA A 43 -8.40 -1.68 -2.78
N HIS A 44 -8.96 -1.16 -1.69
CA HIS A 44 -8.52 0.10 -1.10
C HIS A 44 -7.05 0.05 -0.64
N ALA A 45 -6.66 -0.99 0.10
CA ALA A 45 -5.29 -1.15 0.58
C ALA A 45 -4.27 -1.31 -0.57
N LEU A 46 -4.63 -2.07 -1.61
CA LEU A 46 -3.80 -2.23 -2.81
C LEU A 46 -3.63 -0.92 -3.57
N GLY A 47 -4.70 -0.14 -3.75
CA GLY A 47 -4.63 1.17 -4.38
C GLY A 47 -3.74 2.16 -3.62
N TYR A 48 -3.85 2.18 -2.30
CA TYR A 48 -2.99 2.99 -1.43
C TYR A 48 -1.51 2.60 -1.56
N LEU A 49 -1.18 1.30 -1.46
CA LEU A 49 0.20 0.82 -1.63
C LEU A 49 0.74 1.15 -3.02
N ARG A 50 -0.08 0.99 -4.06
CA ARG A 50 0.30 1.33 -5.43
C ARG A 50 0.67 2.81 -5.57
N ALA A 51 -0.18 3.70 -5.05
CA ALA A 51 0.08 5.13 -5.09
C ALA A 51 1.38 5.51 -4.37
N LEU A 52 1.67 4.90 -3.22
CA LEU A 52 2.94 5.14 -2.51
C LEU A 52 4.15 4.68 -3.30
N ILE A 53 4.07 3.51 -3.96
CA ILE A 53 5.14 3.02 -4.83
C ILE A 53 5.39 4.00 -5.98
N ASP A 54 4.33 4.48 -6.63
CA ASP A 54 4.44 5.43 -7.75
C ASP A 54 5.04 6.77 -7.27
N VAL A 55 4.63 7.27 -6.10
CA VAL A 55 5.23 8.48 -5.48
C VAL A 55 6.73 8.30 -5.19
N VAL A 56 7.13 7.17 -4.62
CA VAL A 56 8.53 6.88 -4.26
C VAL A 56 9.42 6.63 -5.49
N ARG A 57 8.84 6.11 -6.58
CA ARG A 57 9.53 5.94 -7.86
C ARG A 57 9.67 7.24 -8.65
N GLY A 58 8.80 8.21 -8.39
CA GLY A 58 8.58 9.37 -9.25
C GLY A 58 7.39 9.06 -10.15
N PHE A 59 6.32 9.86 -10.03
CA PHE A 59 5.09 9.62 -10.77
C PHE A 59 5.32 9.93 -12.25
N ASP A 60 5.44 8.88 -13.07
CA ASP A 60 5.46 9.00 -14.52
C ASP A 60 4.01 9.06 -15.02
N ALA A 61 3.55 10.28 -15.34
CA ALA A 61 2.21 10.56 -15.88
C ALA A 61 2.11 10.27 -17.39
#